data_AF-A0A1H6IU20-F1
#
_entry.id   AF-A0A1H6IU20-F1
#
_cell.length_a   1.000
_cell.length_b   1.000
_cell.length_c   1.000
_cell.angle_alpha   90.00
_cell.angle_beta   90.00
_cell.angle_gamma   90.00
#
_symmetry.space_group_name_H-M   'P 1'
#
loop_
_entity.id
_entity.type
_entity.pdbx_description
1 polymer ?
#
loop_
_entity_poly.entity_id
_entity_poly.type
_entity_poly.pdbx_seq_one_letter_code
_entity_poly.pdbx_strand_id
1 'polypeptide(L)'
;MKLTRPVAVAAAVLLAAGGAGIAHAQPAPPAPPAPAPPAPKTSIDADGTYKVGIDIAPGTYASAGPTEDAACYWKRSGPDKMLDNALTKKPQVVRIEPGDTTFTTNDCQPWALTNQAPPPQAAPGDLLGQLGAFIGQGILAGPR
;
A
#
# COMPACT_ATOMS: atom_id res chain seq x y z
N MET A 1 31.25 56.53 -37.83
CA MET A 1 32.63 57.08 -37.85
C MET A 1 33.49 56.13 -37.02
N LYS A 2 34.63 55.59 -37.50
CA LYS A 2 35.98 56.20 -37.55
C LYS A 2 36.42 56.74 -36.17
N LEU A 3 37.48 56.24 -35.49
CA LEU A 3 38.39 55.11 -35.81
C LEU A 3 38.43 53.97 -34.73
N THR A 4 39.45 53.60 -33.93
CA THR A 4 40.84 54.08 -33.64
C THR A 4 41.69 52.92 -33.02
N ARG A 5 43.03 53.03 -32.94
CA ARG A 5 44.05 52.04 -32.43
C ARG A 5 45.28 52.79 -31.83
N PRO A 6 46.39 52.19 -31.29
CA PRO A 6 46.82 50.77 -31.11
C PRO A 6 47.17 50.42 -29.62
N VAL A 7 47.69 49.24 -29.22
CA VAL A 7 49.08 48.67 -29.28
C VAL A 7 48.96 47.18 -28.84
N ALA A 8 49.48 46.09 -29.42
CA ALA A 8 50.48 45.75 -30.43
C ALA A 8 51.95 45.56 -29.94
N VAL A 9 52.62 44.40 -30.08
CA VAL A 9 52.21 43.02 -30.43
C VAL A 9 53.35 42.02 -30.05
N ALA A 10 53.04 40.76 -29.70
CA ALA A 10 54.00 39.64 -29.84
C ALA A 10 53.28 38.32 -30.17
N ALA A 11 53.93 37.45 -30.94
CA ALA A 11 53.42 36.15 -31.34
C ALA A 11 54.37 35.02 -30.94
N ALA A 12 53.82 33.83 -30.68
CA ALA A 12 54.57 32.58 -30.57
C ALA A 12 53.79 31.48 -31.32
N VAL A 13 54.19 31.19 -32.55
CA VAL A 13 53.60 30.10 -33.35
C VAL A 13 54.33 28.81 -33.00
N LEU A 14 53.66 27.87 -32.36
CA LEU A 14 54.12 26.50 -32.19
C LEU A 14 53.27 25.57 -33.07
N LEU A 15 53.81 25.26 -34.25
CA LEU A 15 53.26 24.25 -35.16
C LEU A 15 53.57 22.85 -34.62
N ALA A 16 52.59 22.22 -33.98
CA ALA A 16 52.64 20.81 -33.62
C ALA A 16 51.60 20.03 -34.44
N ALA A 17 52.03 19.43 -35.55
CA ALA A 17 51.20 18.48 -36.29
C ALA A 17 51.21 17.13 -35.57
N GLY A 18 50.04 16.60 -35.21
CA GLY A 18 49.95 15.36 -34.44
C GLY A 18 48.58 14.70 -34.47
N GLY A 19 48.45 13.65 -35.28
CA GLY A 19 47.49 12.54 -35.12
C GLY A 19 46.00 12.86 -34.96
N ALA A 20 45.24 12.73 -36.05
CA ALA A 20 43.80 12.51 -35.96
C ALA A 20 43.52 11.09 -35.42
N GLY A 21 43.58 10.93 -34.10
CA GLY A 21 43.31 9.66 -33.42
C GLY A 21 41.82 9.30 -33.50
N ILE A 22 41.46 8.36 -34.38
CA ILE A 22 40.13 7.75 -34.39
C ILE A 22 39.93 6.88 -33.14
N ALA A 23 39.40 7.50 -32.09
CA ALA A 23 39.02 6.83 -30.85
C ALA A 23 37.85 5.86 -31.12
N HIS A 24 38.17 4.61 -31.45
CA HIS A 24 37.20 3.52 -31.49
C HIS A 24 36.64 3.29 -30.08
N ALA A 25 35.49 3.90 -29.79
CA ALA A 25 34.72 3.64 -28.59
C ALA A 25 34.22 2.19 -28.61
N GLN A 26 34.98 1.30 -28.00
CA GLN A 26 34.59 -0.10 -27.83
C GLN A 26 33.30 -0.15 -26.98
N PRO A 27 32.24 -0.85 -27.41
CA PRO A 27 31.01 -0.95 -26.64
C PRO A 27 31.28 -1.46 -25.23
N ALA A 28 30.79 -0.74 -24.22
CA ALA A 28 30.86 -1.19 -22.85
C ALA A 28 30.10 -2.53 -22.70
N PRO A 29 30.60 -3.49 -21.89
CA PRO A 29 29.85 -4.71 -21.58
C PRO A 29 28.45 -4.36 -21.03
N PRO A 30 27.40 -5.12 -21.39
CA PRO A 30 26.06 -4.88 -20.87
C PRO A 30 26.08 -4.98 -19.34
N ALA A 31 25.43 -4.02 -18.68
CA ALA A 31 25.34 -4.00 -17.22
C ALA A 31 24.58 -5.25 -16.70
N PRO A 32 24.90 -5.74 -15.49
CA PRO A 32 24.15 -6.81 -14.86
C PRO A 32 22.65 -6.48 -14.74
N PRO A 33 21.74 -7.47 -14.80
CA PRO A 33 20.32 -7.26 -14.53
C PRO A 33 20.11 -6.61 -13.15
N ALA A 34 19.14 -5.69 -13.07
CA ALA A 34 18.74 -5.11 -11.79
C ALA A 34 18.16 -6.18 -10.85
N PRO A 35 18.34 -6.07 -9.53
CA PRO A 35 17.69 -6.95 -8.56
C PRO A 35 16.16 -6.94 -8.72
N ALA A 36 15.54 -8.10 -8.50
CA ALA A 36 14.08 -8.20 -8.46
C ALA A 36 13.49 -7.36 -7.30
N PRO A 37 12.28 -6.80 -7.43
CA PRO A 37 11.60 -6.13 -6.33
C PRO A 37 11.40 -7.05 -5.12
N PRO A 38 11.40 -6.50 -3.88
CA PRO A 38 10.99 -7.25 -2.69
C PRO A 38 9.56 -7.81 -2.84
N ALA A 39 9.30 -8.94 -2.20
CA ALA A 39 7.94 -9.50 -2.11
C ALA A 39 7.03 -8.61 -1.23
N PRO A 40 5.71 -8.55 -1.51
CA PRO A 40 4.76 -7.85 -0.65
C PRO A 40 4.75 -8.41 0.78
N LYS A 41 4.55 -7.54 1.77
CA LYS A 41 4.58 -7.91 3.20
C LYS A 41 3.37 -8.76 3.61
N THR A 42 3.55 -9.49 4.71
CA THR A 42 2.50 -10.26 5.41
C THR A 42 2.17 -9.71 6.81
N SER A 43 2.83 -8.60 7.19
CA SER A 43 2.56 -7.79 8.39
C SER A 43 2.31 -6.33 8.01
N ILE A 44 1.56 -5.62 8.86
CA ILE A 44 1.28 -4.19 8.76
C ILE A 44 1.50 -3.59 10.15
N ASP A 45 2.73 -3.14 10.39
CA ASP A 45 3.25 -2.80 11.71
C ASP A 45 3.13 -1.30 12.06
N ALA A 46 2.44 -0.53 11.21
CA ALA A 46 2.25 0.91 11.35
C ALA A 46 1.01 1.41 10.59
N ASP A 47 0.54 2.60 10.96
CA ASP A 47 -0.50 3.35 10.26
C ASP A 47 -0.10 3.72 8.83
N GLY A 48 -1.06 3.77 7.92
CA GLY A 48 -0.82 4.18 6.53
C GLY A 48 -1.86 3.70 5.53
N THR A 49 -1.49 3.74 4.24
CA THR A 49 -2.28 3.16 3.15
C THR A 49 -1.37 2.32 2.26
N TYR A 50 -1.72 1.03 2.15
CA TYR A 50 -0.90 -0.02 1.57
C TYR A 50 -1.56 -0.54 0.30
N LYS A 51 -0.82 -0.53 -0.82
CA LYS A 51 -1.25 -1.07 -2.12
C LYS A 51 -1.23 -2.59 -2.07
N VAL A 52 -2.37 -3.22 -2.32
CA VAL A 52 -2.50 -4.68 -2.25
C VAL A 52 -1.80 -5.31 -3.46
N GLY A 53 -1.12 -6.44 -3.24
CA GLY A 53 -0.27 -7.10 -4.22
C GLY A 53 1.09 -6.42 -4.47
N ILE A 54 1.36 -5.26 -3.86
CA ILE A 54 2.60 -4.49 -4.01
C ILE A 54 3.27 -4.27 -2.65
N ASP A 55 2.61 -3.56 -1.74
CA ASP A 55 3.15 -3.27 -0.40
C ASP A 55 2.81 -4.42 0.58
N ILE A 56 1.61 -5.00 0.43
CA ILE A 56 1.08 -6.11 1.24
C ILE A 56 0.48 -7.22 0.36
N ALA A 57 0.55 -8.47 0.79
CA ALA A 57 -0.08 -9.60 0.12
C ALA A 57 -1.59 -9.66 0.41
N PRO A 58 -2.45 -10.11 -0.52
CA PRO A 58 -3.86 -10.40 -0.23
C PRO A 58 -4.01 -11.63 0.69
N GLY A 59 -5.08 -11.68 1.48
CA GLY A 59 -5.34 -12.75 2.45
C GLY A 59 -6.25 -12.30 3.61
N THR A 60 -6.47 -13.16 4.61
CA THR A 60 -7.09 -12.70 5.88
C THR A 60 -6.02 -12.12 6.79
N TYR A 61 -6.23 -10.91 7.30
CA TYR A 61 -5.42 -10.29 8.34
C TYR A 61 -6.19 -10.22 9.67
N ALA A 62 -5.49 -10.38 10.79
CA ALA A 62 -6.03 -10.10 12.12
C ALA A 62 -5.23 -8.98 12.81
N SER A 63 -5.92 -8.17 13.60
CA SER A 63 -5.35 -7.19 14.53
C SER A 63 -6.03 -7.30 15.90
N ALA A 64 -5.28 -7.02 16.97
CA ALA A 64 -5.81 -6.99 18.34
C ALA A 64 -6.82 -5.85 18.59
N GLY A 65 -6.99 -4.91 17.65
CA GLY A 65 -7.96 -3.82 17.74
C GLY A 65 -7.28 -2.46 17.93
N PRO A 66 -7.80 -1.56 18.77
CA PRO A 66 -7.27 -0.20 18.91
C PRO A 66 -5.90 -0.15 19.60
N THR A 67 -5.12 0.88 19.26
CA THR A 67 -4.08 1.44 20.14
C THR A 67 -4.69 1.99 21.44
N GLU A 68 -3.89 2.28 22.45
CA GLU A 68 -4.39 2.76 23.75
C GLU A 68 -5.20 4.07 23.60
N ASP A 69 -6.31 4.17 24.33
CA ASP A 69 -7.35 5.21 24.30
C ASP A 69 -8.05 5.51 22.94
N ALA A 70 -7.50 5.02 21.82
CA ALA A 70 -7.99 5.30 20.47
C ALA A 70 -9.18 4.41 20.02
N ALA A 71 -9.48 4.43 18.72
CA ALA A 71 -10.40 3.52 18.06
C ALA A 71 -9.83 3.14 16.69
N CYS A 72 -9.53 1.85 16.50
CA CYS A 72 -8.94 1.33 15.28
C CYS A 72 -9.84 1.61 14.07
N TYR A 73 -9.31 2.35 13.10
CA TYR A 73 -9.93 2.57 11.80
C TYR A 73 -9.23 1.71 10.74
N TRP A 74 -10.03 1.04 9.92
CA TRP A 74 -9.54 0.41 8.69
C TRP A 74 -10.54 0.56 7.55
N LYS A 75 -10.02 0.51 6.33
CA LYS A 75 -10.79 0.64 5.08
C LYS A 75 -10.14 -0.14 3.95
N ARG A 76 -10.93 -0.95 3.26
CA ARG A 76 -10.59 -1.55 1.96
C ARG A 76 -11.14 -0.69 0.83
N SER A 77 -10.31 -0.41 -0.18
CA SER A 77 -10.70 0.30 -1.41
C SER A 77 -10.48 -0.61 -2.62
N GLY A 78 -11.36 -0.53 -3.60
CA GLY A 78 -11.18 -1.08 -4.95
C GLY A 78 -10.75 0.03 -5.93
N PRO A 79 -10.88 -0.19 -7.25
CA PRO A 79 -10.53 0.81 -8.25
C PRO A 79 -11.31 2.13 -8.10
N ASP A 80 -12.65 2.07 -8.14
CA ASP A 80 -13.52 3.25 -8.20
C ASP A 80 -14.45 3.41 -6.97
N LYS A 81 -14.27 2.59 -5.92
CA LYS A 81 -15.14 2.59 -4.73
C LYS A 81 -14.44 2.13 -3.46
N MET A 82 -14.97 2.57 -2.31
CA MET A 82 -14.77 1.86 -1.04
C MET A 82 -15.43 0.47 -1.13
N LEU A 83 -14.82 -0.54 -0.52
CA LEU A 83 -15.33 -1.91 -0.49
C LEU A 83 -15.91 -2.26 0.88
N ASP A 84 -15.20 -1.88 1.94
CA ASP A 84 -15.53 -2.23 3.33
C ASP A 84 -14.74 -1.31 4.28
N ASN A 85 -15.27 -1.01 5.47
CA ASN A 85 -14.59 -0.21 6.49
C ASN A 85 -15.21 -0.40 7.89
N ALA A 86 -14.40 -0.17 8.93
CA ALA A 86 -14.92 -0.05 10.30
C ALA A 86 -14.12 0.95 11.14
N LEU A 87 -14.78 1.45 12.19
CA LEU A 87 -14.17 2.17 13.31
C LEU A 87 -14.55 1.42 14.59
N THR A 88 -13.56 0.92 15.34
CA THR A 88 -13.79 -0.14 16.33
C THR A 88 -12.91 -0.02 17.59
N LYS A 89 -13.47 -0.44 18.74
CA LYS A 89 -12.73 -0.65 19.99
C LYS A 89 -12.64 -2.16 20.36
N LYS A 90 -12.59 -3.03 19.34
CA LYS A 90 -12.52 -4.49 19.47
C LYS A 90 -11.47 -5.08 18.50
N PRO A 91 -10.93 -6.29 18.75
CA PRO A 91 -10.14 -7.03 17.78
C PRO A 91 -10.85 -7.17 16.43
N GLN A 92 -10.08 -7.27 15.34
CA GLN A 92 -10.60 -7.30 13.98
C GLN A 92 -9.97 -8.46 13.18
N VAL A 93 -10.75 -9.05 12.28
CA VAL A 93 -10.29 -10.03 11.30
C VAL A 93 -10.90 -9.65 9.95
N VAL A 94 -10.05 -9.28 8.99
CA VAL A 94 -10.44 -8.66 7.72
C VAL A 94 -9.87 -9.47 6.56
N ARG A 95 -10.71 -9.86 5.60
CA ARG A 95 -10.29 -10.45 4.33
C ARG A 95 -9.97 -9.32 3.35
N ILE A 96 -8.71 -9.22 2.95
CA ILE A 96 -8.21 -8.35 1.88
C ILE A 96 -8.13 -9.20 0.61
N GLU A 97 -8.86 -8.82 -0.44
CA GLU A 97 -8.95 -9.60 -1.68
C GLU A 97 -7.90 -9.16 -2.72
N PRO A 98 -7.48 -10.04 -3.66
CA PRO A 98 -6.56 -9.66 -4.74
C PRO A 98 -7.08 -8.56 -5.68
N GLY A 99 -8.38 -8.24 -5.64
CA GLY A 99 -9.01 -7.15 -6.39
C GLY A 99 -9.16 -5.83 -5.60
N ASP A 100 -8.75 -5.81 -4.33
CA ASP A 100 -8.60 -4.57 -3.57
C ASP A 100 -7.42 -3.78 -4.17
N THR A 101 -7.51 -2.44 -4.24
CA THR A 101 -6.38 -1.59 -4.64
C THR A 101 -5.55 -1.18 -3.43
N THR A 102 -6.22 -0.84 -2.32
CA THR A 102 -5.57 -0.34 -1.11
C THR A 102 -6.27 -0.77 0.16
N PHE A 103 -5.47 -1.02 1.19
CA PHE A 103 -5.89 -1.12 2.58
C PHE A 103 -5.35 0.09 3.35
N THR A 104 -6.24 0.91 3.92
CA THR A 104 -5.89 1.98 4.86
C THR A 104 -6.11 1.49 6.28
N THR A 105 -5.17 1.77 7.19
CA THR A 105 -5.35 1.56 8.63
C THR A 105 -4.76 2.70 9.45
N ASN A 106 -5.44 3.05 10.54
CA ASN A 106 -5.02 4.08 11.49
C ASN A 106 -5.49 3.72 12.91
N ASP A 107 -4.65 3.96 13.92
CA ASP A 107 -4.90 3.69 15.35
C ASP A 107 -5.26 2.22 15.66
N CYS A 108 -4.71 1.31 14.86
CA CYS A 108 -4.84 -0.14 15.02
C CYS A 108 -3.53 -0.75 15.52
N GLN A 109 -3.64 -1.74 16.40
CA GLN A 109 -2.54 -2.66 16.69
C GLN A 109 -2.09 -3.38 15.40
N PRO A 110 -0.83 -3.82 15.30
CA PRO A 110 -0.28 -4.44 14.09
C PRO A 110 -1.17 -5.54 13.49
N TRP A 111 -1.29 -5.53 12.17
CA TRP A 111 -2.00 -6.59 11.44
C TRP A 111 -1.03 -7.66 10.98
N ALA A 112 -1.43 -8.93 11.08
CA ALA A 112 -0.68 -10.06 10.51
C ALA A 112 -1.61 -11.00 9.74
N LEU A 113 -1.10 -11.65 8.69
CA LEU A 113 -1.82 -12.72 8.01
C LEU A 113 -2.20 -13.84 8.99
N THR A 114 -3.44 -14.31 8.90
CA THR A 114 -4.02 -15.33 9.78
C THR A 114 -4.78 -16.40 8.99
N ASN A 115 -4.83 -17.60 9.56
CA ASN A 115 -5.72 -18.68 9.10
C ASN A 115 -7.09 -18.66 9.79
N GLN A 116 -7.35 -17.70 10.67
CA GLN A 116 -8.68 -17.48 11.25
C GLN A 116 -9.66 -17.07 10.14
N ALA A 117 -10.86 -17.65 10.16
CA ALA A 117 -11.98 -17.12 9.39
C ALA A 117 -12.37 -15.73 9.94
N PRO A 118 -12.74 -14.76 9.10
CA PRO A 118 -13.47 -13.58 9.55
C PRO A 118 -14.71 -13.99 10.35
N PRO A 119 -15.10 -13.25 11.41
CA PRO A 119 -16.31 -13.54 12.16
C PRO A 119 -17.53 -13.48 11.23
N PRO A 120 -18.53 -14.38 11.39
CA PRO A 120 -19.73 -14.34 10.56
C PRO A 120 -20.41 -12.98 10.62
N GLN A 121 -20.54 -12.33 9.47
CA GLN A 121 -21.37 -11.15 9.32
C GLN A 121 -22.84 -11.58 9.49
N ALA A 122 -23.56 -10.98 10.43
CA ALA A 122 -24.93 -11.36 10.73
C ALA A 122 -25.82 -11.26 9.48
N ALA A 123 -26.46 -12.38 9.11
CA ALA A 123 -27.29 -12.45 7.94
C ALA A 123 -28.66 -11.80 8.22
N PRO A 124 -29.36 -11.25 7.21
CA PRO A 124 -30.73 -10.75 7.38
C PRO A 124 -31.72 -11.79 7.93
N GLY A 125 -31.44 -13.09 7.70
CA GLY A 125 -32.21 -14.20 8.26
C GLY A 125 -32.07 -14.38 9.77
N ASP A 126 -30.91 -14.02 10.36
CA ASP A 126 -30.66 -14.18 11.80
C ASP A 126 -31.58 -13.27 12.61
N LEU A 127 -31.77 -12.04 12.15
CA LEU A 127 -32.70 -11.06 12.73
C LEU A 127 -34.15 -11.55 12.66
N LEU A 128 -34.57 -12.15 11.53
CA LEU A 128 -35.91 -12.72 11.38
C LEU A 128 -36.13 -13.95 12.29
N GLY A 129 -35.13 -14.82 12.42
CA GLY A 129 -35.16 -15.95 13.34
C GLY A 129 -35.24 -15.51 14.81
N GLN A 130 -34.45 -14.50 15.19
CA GLN A 130 -34.45 -13.93 16.54
C GLN A 130 -35.78 -13.25 16.88
N LEU A 131 -36.36 -12.46 15.96
CA LEU A 131 -37.68 -11.86 16.12
C LEU A 131 -38.79 -12.93 16.23
N GLY A 132 -38.73 -13.97 15.40
CA GLY A 132 -39.66 -15.11 15.46
C GLY A 132 -39.61 -15.84 16.81
N ALA A 133 -38.41 -16.03 17.37
CA ALA A 133 -38.23 -16.63 18.70
C ALA A 133 -38.84 -15.76 19.82
N PHE A 134 -38.62 -14.44 19.81
CA PHE A 134 -39.21 -13.53 20.80
C PHE A 134 -40.75 -13.51 20.74
N ILE A 135 -41.33 -13.47 19.53
CA ILE A 135 -42.79 -13.50 19.35
C ILE A 135 -43.36 -14.85 19.79
N GLY A 136 -42.71 -15.97 19.42
CA GLY A 136 -43.14 -17.31 19.81
C GLY A 136 -43.13 -17.55 21.32
N GLN A 137 -42.10 -17.05 22.03
CA GLN A 137 -42.02 -17.15 23.49
C GLN A 137 -43.11 -16.33 24.20
N GLY A 138 -43.48 -15.16 23.66
CA GLY A 138 -44.57 -14.34 24.20
C GLY A 138 -45.96 -14.96 24.07
N ILE A 139 -46.18 -15.86 23.12
CA ILE A 139 -47.48 -16.53 22.88
C ILE A 139 -47.63 -17.79 23.75
N LEU A 140 -46.52 -18.48 24.06
CA LEU A 140 -46.53 -19.71 24.88
C LEU A 140 -46.49 -19.45 26.39
N ALA A 141 -46.06 -18.26 26.82
CA ALA A 141 -46.05 -17.83 28.21
C ALA A 141 -47.35 -17.08 28.58
N GLY A 142 -48.48 -17.79 28.62
CA GLY A 142 -49.75 -17.23 29.08
C GLY A 142 -49.70 -16.72 30.53
N PRO A 143 -50.58 -15.78 30.92
CA PRO A 143 -50.61 -15.23 32.27
C PRO A 143 -50.91 -16.31 33.32
N ARG A 144 -50.32 -16.16 34.50
CA ARG A 144 -50.65 -16.91 35.73
C ARG A 144 -51.64 -16.13 36.58
#